data_AF-A0A6I4U4D7-F1
#
_entry.id   AF-A0A6I4U4D7-F1
#
_cell.length_a   1.000
_cell.length_b   1.000
_cell.length_c   1.000
_cell.angle_alpha   90.00
_cell.angle_beta   90.00
_cell.angle_gamma   90.00
#
_symmetry.space_group_name_H-M   'P 1'
#
loop_
_entity.id
_entity.type
_entity.pdbx_description
1 polymer ?
#
loop_
_entity_poly.entity_id
_entity_poly.type
_entity_poly.pdbx_seq_one_letter_code
_entity_poly.pdbx_strand_id
1 'polypeptide(L)'
;MRFLPAGLGMLLALSPTAAQACRQLIPSAKFERSDLVVEAEAFCLETTGVCELQIFEVLKGDEKLSGSKVNMHVDETPPQNEIDGRIVIGRCPQTFEPWQSRISGRFYLVRRNDGTLFAAHPPDATTEAMIEEEGVEPE
;
A
#
# COMPACT_ATOMS: atom_id res chain seq x y z
N MET A 1 -37.03 -46.30 33.13
CA MET A 1 -36.65 -46.24 31.70
C MET A 1 -37.10 -44.91 31.11
N ARG A 2 -36.15 -44.16 30.51
CA ARG A 2 -36.27 -43.45 29.21
C ARG A 2 -37.28 -42.28 29.13
N PHE A 3 -37.01 -41.12 28.53
CA PHE A 3 -35.85 -40.46 27.92
C PHE A 3 -36.25 -38.97 27.82
N LEU A 4 -35.37 -38.03 28.19
CA LEU A 4 -35.51 -36.60 27.86
C LEU A 4 -34.72 -36.34 26.57
N PRO A 5 -35.32 -35.88 25.45
CA PRO A 5 -34.52 -35.33 24.37
C PRO A 5 -34.16 -33.90 24.72
N ALA A 6 -32.90 -33.71 25.13
CA ALA A 6 -32.23 -32.43 25.09
C ALA A 6 -32.18 -31.98 23.62
N GLY A 7 -33.11 -31.11 23.24
CA GLY A 7 -33.08 -30.43 21.95
C GLY A 7 -31.84 -29.56 21.88
N LEU A 8 -30.86 -30.02 21.12
CA LEU A 8 -29.65 -29.28 20.77
C LEU A 8 -30.06 -27.96 20.10
N GLY A 9 -29.91 -26.85 20.82
CA GLY A 9 -30.07 -25.52 20.27
C GLY A 9 -28.97 -25.26 19.25
N MET A 10 -29.32 -25.28 17.96
CA MET A 10 -28.41 -24.92 16.89
C MET A 10 -28.35 -23.39 16.82
N LEU A 11 -27.44 -22.80 17.61
CA LEU A 11 -27.03 -21.41 17.43
C LEU A 11 -26.27 -21.30 16.11
N LEU A 12 -26.94 -20.78 15.09
CA LEU A 12 -26.28 -20.23 13.91
C LEU A 12 -25.41 -19.06 14.38
N ALA A 13 -24.14 -19.35 14.66
CA ALA A 13 -23.11 -18.33 14.73
C ALA A 13 -22.92 -17.75 13.33
N LEU A 14 -23.80 -16.80 12.97
CA LEU A 14 -23.47 -15.81 11.97
C LEU A 14 -22.27 -15.06 12.56
N SER A 15 -21.08 -15.44 12.13
CA SER A 15 -19.88 -14.62 12.31
C SER A 15 -19.95 -13.53 11.25
N PRO A 16 -20.36 -12.29 11.56
CA PRO A 16 -19.97 -11.20 10.70
C PRO A 16 -18.49 -10.99 10.98
N THR A 17 -17.63 -11.74 10.29
CA THR A 17 -16.32 -11.15 9.95
C THR A 17 -16.68 -9.97 9.07
N ALA A 18 -16.81 -8.83 9.74
CA ALA A 18 -17.19 -7.58 9.15
C ALA A 18 -16.29 -7.37 7.95
N ALA A 19 -16.89 -7.38 6.76
CA ALA A 19 -16.35 -6.64 5.63
C ALA A 19 -16.40 -5.15 6.04
N GLN A 20 -15.53 -4.74 6.95
CA GLN A 20 -15.09 -3.37 7.07
C GLN A 20 -14.31 -3.13 5.78
N ALA A 21 -15.05 -2.83 4.70
CA ALA A 21 -14.52 -2.26 3.49
C ALA A 21 -13.72 -1.04 3.92
N CYS A 22 -12.41 -1.17 3.98
CA CYS A 22 -11.65 -0.15 4.66
C CYS A 22 -11.71 1.11 3.83
N ARG A 23 -11.94 2.22 4.52
CA ARG A 23 -12.01 3.52 3.89
C ARG A 23 -10.58 3.99 3.62
N GLN A 24 -10.15 3.86 2.38
CA GLN A 24 -8.99 4.61 1.89
C GLN A 24 -9.42 6.04 1.59
N LEU A 25 -8.50 6.99 1.80
CA LEU A 25 -8.71 8.36 1.36
C LEU A 25 -8.78 8.38 -0.17
N ILE A 26 -9.77 9.11 -0.70
CA ILE A 26 -9.83 9.42 -2.13
C ILE A 26 -8.60 10.25 -2.54
N PRO A 27 -8.15 10.19 -3.81
CA PRO A 27 -6.94 10.88 -4.26
C PRO A 27 -6.89 12.38 -3.93
N SER A 28 -8.02 13.09 -4.05
CA SER A 28 -8.09 14.52 -3.71
C SER A 28 -7.80 14.78 -2.24
N ALA A 29 -8.28 13.93 -1.33
CA ALA A 29 -8.02 14.03 0.10
C ALA A 29 -6.56 13.67 0.46
N LYS A 30 -5.94 12.72 -0.25
CA LYS A 30 -4.50 12.44 -0.12
C LYS A 30 -3.68 13.66 -0.54
N PHE A 31 -3.99 14.23 -1.71
CA PHE A 31 -3.31 15.39 -2.27
C PHE A 31 -3.37 16.62 -1.36
N GLU A 32 -4.54 16.89 -0.75
CA GLU A 32 -4.71 18.01 0.18
C GLU A 32 -3.82 17.86 1.43
N ARG A 33 -3.75 16.64 1.98
CA ARG A 33 -3.06 16.35 3.26
C ARG A 33 -1.56 16.12 3.16
N SER A 34 -1.02 15.87 1.97
CA SER A 34 0.42 15.68 1.76
C SER A 34 1.16 17.00 1.62
N ASP A 35 2.40 17.07 2.11
CA ASP A 35 3.27 18.23 1.91
C ASP A 35 3.89 18.25 0.51
N LEU A 36 4.14 17.05 -0.04
CA LEU A 36 4.77 16.81 -1.33
C LEU A 36 4.01 15.70 -2.07
N VAL A 37 3.69 15.91 -3.34
CA VAL A 37 3.08 14.90 -4.22
C VAL A 37 3.92 14.79 -5.48
N VAL A 38 4.35 13.58 -5.82
CA VAL A 38 5.30 13.33 -6.92
C VAL A 38 4.90 12.13 -7.74
N GLU A 39 5.24 12.14 -9.02
CA GLU A 39 5.29 10.93 -9.85
C GLU A 39 6.72 10.42 -9.85
N ALA A 40 6.88 9.17 -9.42
CA ALA A 40 8.19 8.61 -9.11
C ALA A 40 8.20 7.10 -9.26
N GLU A 41 9.41 6.56 -9.21
CA GLU A 41 9.67 5.15 -9.06
C GLU A 41 10.40 4.91 -7.74
N ALA A 42 9.85 4.04 -6.90
CA ALA A 42 10.44 3.64 -5.64
C ALA A 42 11.23 2.33 -5.80
N PHE A 43 12.45 2.31 -5.27
CA PHE A 43 13.29 1.13 -5.15
C PHE A 43 13.41 0.77 -3.66
N CYS A 44 12.74 -0.32 -3.27
CA CYS A 44 12.59 -0.77 -1.89
C CYS A 44 13.21 -2.15 -1.74
N LEU A 45 14.51 -2.26 -1.42
CA LEU A 45 15.17 -3.55 -1.21
C LEU A 45 16.17 -3.54 -0.03
N GLU A 46 16.23 -4.70 0.63
CA GLU A 46 17.13 -5.14 1.72
C GLU A 46 17.07 -4.38 3.05
N THR A 47 16.77 -3.09 3.08
CA THR A 47 16.70 -2.30 4.32
C THR A 47 15.25 -2.08 4.74
N THR A 48 14.92 -2.44 5.98
CA THR A 48 13.57 -2.23 6.52
C THR A 48 13.27 -0.73 6.61
N GLY A 49 12.07 -0.31 6.20
CA GLY A 49 11.57 1.03 6.49
C GLY A 49 12.05 2.19 5.60
N VAL A 50 12.90 1.96 4.58
CA VAL A 50 13.39 3.01 3.67
C VAL A 50 13.36 2.57 2.21
N CYS A 51 12.92 3.47 1.33
CA CYS A 51 13.00 3.31 -0.13
C CYS A 51 13.67 4.52 -0.77
N GLU A 52 14.45 4.31 -1.84
CA GLU A 52 14.91 5.38 -2.71
C GLU A 52 13.79 5.72 -3.72
N LEU A 53 13.39 6.99 -3.79
CA LEU A 53 12.49 7.52 -4.81
C LEU A 53 13.29 8.22 -5.88
N GLN A 54 13.13 7.77 -7.13
CA GLN A 54 13.51 8.55 -8.30
C GLN A 54 12.30 9.38 -8.76
N ILE A 55 12.37 10.69 -8.55
CA ILE A 55 11.27 11.61 -8.85
C ILE A 55 11.35 12.04 -10.31
N PHE A 56 10.28 11.82 -11.06
CA PHE A 56 10.13 12.29 -12.43
C PHE A 56 9.47 13.67 -12.44
N GLU A 57 8.33 13.79 -11.77
CA GLU A 57 7.50 15.01 -11.76
C GLU A 57 7.06 15.37 -10.33
N VAL A 58 6.97 16.67 -10.05
CA VAL A 58 6.44 17.19 -8.79
C VAL A 58 5.09 17.85 -9.06
N LEU A 59 4.02 17.30 -8.50
CA LEU A 59 2.65 17.77 -8.66
C LEU A 59 2.24 18.77 -7.55
N LYS A 60 2.88 18.70 -6.39
CA LYS A 60 2.70 19.61 -5.24
C LYS A 60 3.98 19.63 -4.42
N GLY A 61 4.47 20.79 -4.00
CA GLY A 61 5.62 20.91 -3.11
C GLY A 61 6.79 21.65 -3.76
N ASP A 62 8.03 21.21 -3.48
CA ASP A 62 9.24 21.83 -4.02
C ASP A 62 9.59 21.26 -5.40
N GLU A 63 9.36 22.05 -6.45
CA GLU A 63 9.63 21.69 -7.84
C GLU A 63 11.10 21.35 -8.13
N LYS A 64 12.03 21.82 -7.28
CA LYS A 64 13.47 21.50 -7.44
C LYS A 64 13.80 20.03 -7.22
N LEU A 65 12.85 19.26 -6.69
CA LEU A 65 12.99 17.82 -6.51
C LEU A 65 12.72 17.03 -7.81
N SER A 66 12.21 17.65 -8.88
CA SER A 66 12.05 16.98 -10.17
C SER A 66 13.40 16.51 -10.72
N GLY A 67 13.46 15.27 -11.19
CA GLY A 67 14.69 14.62 -11.67
C GLY A 67 15.66 14.22 -10.57
N SER A 68 15.30 14.36 -9.29
CA SER A 68 16.17 14.03 -8.15
C SER A 68 15.93 12.62 -7.62
N LYS A 69 16.90 12.14 -6.84
CA LYS A 69 16.79 10.93 -6.02
C LYS A 69 16.72 11.31 -4.56
N VAL A 70 15.70 10.84 -3.84
CA VAL A 70 15.51 11.12 -2.42
C VAL A 70 15.15 9.86 -1.66
N ASN A 71 15.52 9.80 -0.39
CA ASN A 71 15.07 8.71 0.49
C ASN A 71 13.70 9.05 1.07
N MET A 72 12.80 8.08 1.07
CA MET A 72 11.56 8.13 1.83
C MET A 72 11.50 7.01 2.86
N HIS A 73 10.86 7.31 3.98
CA HIS A 73 10.52 6.33 5.00
C HIS A 73 9.12 5.77 4.76
N VAL A 74 8.97 4.49 5.09
CA VAL A 74 7.72 3.74 5.03
C VAL A 74 7.40 3.17 6.40
N ASP A 75 6.14 2.78 6.64
CA ASP A 75 5.75 2.24 7.94
C ASP A 75 6.29 0.81 8.10
N GLU A 76 7.00 0.53 9.21
CA GLU A 76 7.54 -0.79 9.55
C GLU A 76 6.49 -1.59 10.32
N THR A 77 5.30 -1.79 9.76
CA THR A 77 4.41 -2.80 10.33
C THR A 77 4.81 -4.16 9.74
N PRO A 78 5.35 -5.11 10.53
CA PRO A 78 5.74 -6.41 10.01
C PRO A 78 4.51 -7.13 9.42
N PRO A 79 4.65 -7.87 8.31
CA PRO A 79 3.55 -8.63 7.75
C PRO A 79 2.98 -9.56 8.83
N GLN A 80 1.67 -9.49 9.06
CA GLN A 80 1.00 -10.40 9.98
C GLN A 80 0.98 -11.79 9.34
N ASN A 81 1.74 -12.71 9.95
CA ASN A 81 1.88 -14.15 9.71
C ASN A 81 1.34 -14.72 8.38
N GLU A 82 2.24 -15.35 7.65
CA GLU A 82 1.98 -16.16 6.47
C GLU A 82 1.13 -17.39 6.82
N ILE A 83 -0.06 -17.51 6.22
CA ILE A 83 -0.81 -18.77 6.16
C ILE A 83 -0.92 -19.13 4.68
N ASP A 84 -0.37 -20.29 4.30
CA ASP A 84 -0.47 -20.88 2.96
C ASP A 84 0.03 -19.99 1.80
N GLY A 85 1.16 -19.29 1.99
CA GLY A 85 1.83 -18.51 0.93
C GLY A 85 1.04 -17.31 0.42
N ARG A 86 0.05 -16.85 1.21
CA ARG A 86 -0.77 -15.67 0.91
C ARG A 86 -0.60 -14.64 2.02
N ILE A 87 -0.22 -13.42 1.64
CA ILE A 87 -0.21 -12.27 2.55
C ILE A 87 -1.68 -11.87 2.80
N VAL A 88 -2.17 -12.11 4.01
CA VAL A 88 -3.51 -11.66 4.42
C VAL A 88 -3.36 -10.29 5.08
N ILE A 89 -3.65 -9.21 4.36
CA ILE A 89 -3.78 -7.89 5.02
C ILE A 89 -5.09 -7.88 5.80
N GLY A 90 -4.99 -8.10 7.11
CA GLY A 90 -6.15 -8.05 8.00
C GLY A 90 -6.72 -6.64 8.23
N ARG A 91 -6.08 -5.60 7.67
CA ARG A 91 -6.44 -4.19 7.76
C ARG A 91 -6.06 -3.52 6.45
N CYS A 92 -6.83 -2.56 5.96
CA CYS A 92 -6.37 -1.89 4.76
C CYS A 92 -5.23 -0.93 5.11
N PRO A 93 -4.14 -0.99 4.33
CA PRO A 93 -2.99 -0.16 4.59
C PRO A 93 -3.41 1.29 4.43
N GLN A 94 -3.38 2.02 5.55
CA GLN A 94 -3.51 3.48 5.55
C GLN A 94 -2.18 4.12 5.14
N THR A 95 -1.08 3.41 5.36
CA THR A 95 0.31 3.77 5.11
C THR A 95 0.88 2.95 3.93
N PHE A 96 1.95 3.44 3.31
CA PHE A 96 2.64 2.69 2.26
C PHE A 96 3.52 1.60 2.89
N GLU A 97 3.34 0.35 2.44
CA GLU A 97 4.16 -0.80 2.79
C GLU A 97 4.78 -1.37 1.49
N PRO A 98 6.11 -1.52 1.42
CA PRO A 98 6.77 -1.99 0.21
C PRO A 98 6.67 -3.52 0.11
N TRP A 99 5.75 -3.99 -0.73
CA TRP A 99 5.58 -5.43 -0.98
C TRP A 99 6.38 -5.92 -2.17
N GLN A 100 6.85 -4.98 -2.99
CA GLN A 100 7.65 -5.22 -4.18
C GLN A 100 8.95 -4.45 -4.05
N SER A 101 9.99 -4.96 -4.71
CA SER A 101 11.29 -4.33 -4.80
C SER A 101 11.27 -2.99 -5.53
N ARG A 102 10.29 -2.81 -6.42
CA ARG A 102 10.16 -1.68 -7.32
C ARG A 102 8.69 -1.34 -7.53
N ILE A 103 8.31 -0.08 -7.38
CA ILE A 103 6.92 0.38 -7.54
C ILE A 103 6.91 1.75 -8.21
N SER A 104 6.19 1.87 -9.32
CA SER A 104 5.99 3.13 -10.05
C SER A 104 4.60 3.69 -9.79
N GLY A 105 4.51 5.01 -9.62
CA GLY A 105 3.23 5.67 -9.45
C GLY A 105 3.33 7.05 -8.82
N ARG A 106 2.17 7.53 -8.36
CA ARG A 106 2.07 8.80 -7.64
C ARG A 106 2.23 8.59 -6.14
N PHE A 107 3.25 9.20 -5.56
CA PHE A 107 3.55 9.15 -4.14
C PHE A 107 3.05 10.38 -3.40
N TYR A 108 2.50 10.14 -2.22
CA TYR A 108 1.91 11.14 -1.33
C TYR A 108 2.76 11.23 -0.06
N LEU A 109 3.58 12.27 0.03
CA LEU A 109 4.64 12.38 1.03
C LEU A 109 4.30 13.45 2.08
N VAL A 110 4.52 13.11 3.34
CA VAL A 110 4.42 14.03 4.49
C VAL A 110 5.83 14.26 5.04
N ARG A 111 6.17 15.51 5.31
CA ARG A 111 7.44 15.90 5.92
C ARG A 111 7.29 15.89 7.44
N ARG A 112 8.12 15.11 8.13
CA ARG A 112 8.20 15.11 9.59
C ARG A 112 8.97 16.35 10.07
N ASN A 113 8.89 16.63 11.37
CA ASN A 113 9.57 17.78 11.99
C ASN A 113 11.10 17.74 11.85
N ASP A 114 11.69 16.55 11.64
CA ASP A 114 13.12 16.33 11.40
C ASP A 114 13.52 16.48 9.92
N GLY A 115 12.57 16.81 9.04
CA GLY A 115 12.78 16.97 7.61
C GLY A 115 12.67 15.68 6.80
N THR A 116 12.48 14.52 7.44
CA THR A 116 12.33 13.24 6.74
C THR A 116 11.02 13.18 5.96
N LEU A 117 11.07 12.59 4.76
CA LEU A 117 9.90 12.35 3.93
C LEU A 117 9.31 10.97 4.28
N PHE A 118 8.01 10.93 4.53
CA PHE A 118 7.27 9.72 4.89
C PHE A 118 6.14 9.46 3.91
N ALA A 119 6.06 8.25 3.38
CA ALA A 119 4.96 7.82 2.52
C ALA A 119 3.73 7.46 3.36
N ALA A 120 2.94 8.48 3.67
CA ALA A 120 1.79 8.36 4.55
C ALA A 120 0.64 7.55 3.95
N HIS A 121 0.61 7.35 2.63
CA HIS A 121 -0.46 6.66 1.91
C HIS A 121 0.10 5.74 0.82
N PRO A 122 -0.62 4.64 0.48
CA PRO A 122 -0.29 3.85 -0.69
C PRO A 122 -0.23 4.71 -1.95
N PRO A 123 0.76 4.50 -2.83
CA PRO A 123 0.86 5.22 -4.08
C PRO A 123 -0.32 4.86 -4.98
N ASP A 124 -0.78 5.82 -5.77
CA ASP A 124 -1.69 5.49 -6.86
C ASP A 124 -0.82 4.93 -7.99
N ALA A 125 -0.81 3.60 -8.13
CA ALA A 125 -0.03 2.92 -9.15
C ALA A 125 -0.42 3.46 -10.53
N THR A 126 0.57 3.90 -11.31
CA THR A 126 0.37 4.16 -12.73
C THR A 126 0.35 2.80 -13.42
N THR A 127 -0.77 2.46 -14.06
CA THR A 127 -1.03 1.16 -14.70
C THR A 127 -0.14 0.87 -15.93
N GLU A 128 1.03 1.50 -16.05
CA GLU A 128 1.92 1.37 -17.21
C GLU A 128 3.00 0.29 -17.05
N ALA A 129 2.99 -0.49 -15.97
CA ALA A 129 3.93 -1.58 -15.76
C ALA A 129 3.26 -2.94 -15.58
N MET A 130 2.43 -3.38 -16.54
CA MET A 130 2.15 -4.80 -16.83
C MET A 130 1.63 -4.99 -18.27
N ILE A 131 2.45 -4.67 -19.27
CA ILE A 131 2.40 -5.37 -20.56
C ILE A 131 3.86 -5.62 -20.99
N GLU A 132 4.51 -6.61 -20.37
CA GLU A 132 5.61 -7.32 -21.03
C GLU A 132 5.04 -8.62 -21.61
N GLU A 133 4.96 -8.62 -22.94
CA GLU A 133 5.13 -9.74 -23.89
C GLU A 133 4.22 -10.98 -23.83
N GLU A 134 3.27 -11.05 -24.78
CA GLU A 134 3.08 -12.30 -25.54
C GLU A 134 3.43 -12.02 -27.00
N GLY A 135 4.53 -12.61 -27.46
CA GLY A 135 4.98 -12.54 -28.83
C GLY A 135 4.05 -13.28 -29.79
N VAL A 136 3.87 -12.71 -30.98
CA VAL A 136 3.54 -13.44 -32.21
C VAL A 136 4.18 -12.69 -33.37
N GLU A 137 5.22 -13.27 -33.98
CA GLU A 137 5.62 -12.92 -35.35
C GLU A 137 4.52 -13.39 -36.32
N PRO A 138 4.04 -12.55 -37.25
CA PRO A 138 3.38 -13.04 -38.45
C PRO A 138 4.35 -13.05 -39.64
N GLU A 139 4.28 -14.18 -40.35
CA GLU A 139 5.05 -14.66 -41.51
C GLU A 139 5.16 -13.70 -42.70
#